data_AF-A0A257QZC1-F1
#
_entry.id   AF-A0A257QZC1-F1
#
_cell.length_a   1.000
_cell.length_b   1.000
_cell.length_c   1.000
_cell.angle_alpha   90.00
_cell.angle_beta   90.00
_cell.angle_gamma   90.00
#
_symmetry.space_group_name_H-M   'P 1'
#
loop_
_entity.id
_entity.type
_entity.pdbx_description
1 polymer ?
#
loop_
_entity_poly.entity_id
_entity_poly.type
_entity_poly.pdbx_seq_one_letter_code
_entity_poly.pdbx_strand_id
1 'polypeptide(L)' 'EFERAMIRERTSAGLAAARAEGRIGGRRKKLDAAKRREIAESVITGRKSGAEMARLYNISAPTVSRIVAQHRSDLA' A
#
# COMPACT_ATOMS: atom_id res chain seq x y z
N GLU A 1 -1.15 28.06 -23.27
CA GLU A 1 -2.33 27.23 -22.91
C GLU A 1 -2.40 25.93 -23.73
N PHE A 2 -2.48 25.99 -25.06
CA PHE A 2 -2.69 24.82 -25.95
C PHE A 2 -1.60 23.73 -25.86
N GLU A 3 -0.32 24.08 -25.92
CA GLU A 3 0.78 23.09 -25.85
C GLU A 3 0.79 22.33 -24.52
N ARG A 4 0.48 23.02 -23.41
CA ARG A 4 0.40 22.40 -22.09
C ARG A 4 -0.77 21.42 -22.00
N ALA A 5 -1.90 21.74 -22.62
CA ALA A 5 -3.03 20.82 -22.72
C ALA A 5 -2.65 19.57 -23.52
N MET A 6 -1.99 19.75 -24.67
CA MET A 6 -1.54 18.64 -25.53
C MET A 6 -0.55 17.71 -24.81
N ILE A 7 0.39 18.26 -24.04
CA ILE A 7 1.35 17.45 -23.26
C ILE A 7 0.66 16.65 -22.15
N ARG A 8 -0.32 17.26 -21.47
CA ARG A 8 -1.11 16.58 -20.43
C ARG A 8 -1.92 15.43 -21.03
N GLU A 9 -2.61 15.68 -22.14
CA GLU A 9 -3.41 14.68 -22.85
C GLU A 9 -2.54 13.49 -23.27
N ARG A 10 -1.37 13.75 -23.88
CA ARG A 10 -0.42 12.69 -24.26
C ARG A 10 0.08 11.90 -23.06
N THR A 11 0.40 12.57 -21.96
CA THR A 11 0.86 11.90 -20.72
C THR A 11 -0.24 11.01 -20.14
N SER A 12 -1.48 11.52 -20.08
CA SER A 12 -2.63 10.76 -19.60
C SER A 12 -2.92 9.54 -20.47
N ALA A 13 -2.85 9.69 -21.80
CA ALA A 13 -3.02 8.59 -22.75
C ALA A 13 -1.95 7.50 -22.54
N GLY A 14 -0.68 7.89 -22.40
CA GLY A 14 0.40 6.93 -22.11
C GLY A 14 0.25 6.22 -20.76
N LEU A 15 -0.16 6.95 -19.71
CA LEU A 15 -0.45 6.36 -18.41
C LEU A 15 -1.65 5.39 -18.46
N ALA A 16 -2.66 5.68 -19.30
CA ALA A 16 -3.80 4.79 -19.49
C ALA A 16 -3.39 3.50 -20.21
N ALA A 17 -2.62 3.60 -21.30
CA ALA A 17 -2.07 2.44 -22.00
C ALA A 17 -1.24 1.54 -21.08
N ALA A 18 -0.32 2.13 -20.30
CA ALA A 18 0.48 1.36 -19.35
C ALA A 18 -0.37 0.67 -18.27
N ARG A 19 -1.45 1.32 -17.79
CA ARG A 19 -2.39 0.69 -16.85
C ARG A 19 -3.13 -0.49 -17.47
N ALA A 20 -3.53 -0.38 -18.75
CA ALA A 20 -4.17 -1.47 -19.49
C ALA A 20 -3.24 -2.68 -19.66
N GLU A 21 -1.93 -2.45 -19.78
CA GLU A 21 -0.90 -3.51 -19.77
C GLU A 21 -0.62 -4.08 -18.35
N GLY A 22 -1.33 -3.62 -17.32
CA GLY A 22 -1.21 -4.13 -15.94
C GLY A 22 -0.29 -3.31 -15.02
N ARG A 23 0.21 -2.16 -15.46
CA ARG A 23 0.99 -1.26 -14.59
C ARG A 23 0.08 -0.60 -13.54
N ILE A 24 0.23 -0.97 -12.28
CA ILE A 24 -0.52 -0.37 -11.16
C ILE A 24 -0.16 1.12 -10.95
N GLY A 25 1.13 1.46 -11.03
CA GLY A 25 1.64 2.80 -10.72
C GLY A 25 1.74 3.10 -9.21
N GLY A 26 2.03 4.36 -8.87
CA GLY A 26 2.12 4.82 -7.47
C GLY A 26 3.36 4.33 -6.69
N ARG A 27 3.40 4.66 -5.39
CA ARG A 27 4.49 4.24 -4.49
C ARG A 27 4.32 2.76 -4.12
N ARG A 28 5.34 1.95 -4.39
CA ARG A 28 5.38 0.54 -3.99
C ARG A 28 5.32 0.41 -2.47
N LYS A 29 4.58 -0.59 -1.98
CA LYS A 29 4.56 -0.94 -0.55
C LYS A 29 5.97 -1.36 -0.12
N LYS A 30 6.45 -0.81 1.02
CA LYS A 30 7.78 -1.11 1.56
C LYS A 30 7.89 -2.54 2.09
N LEU A 31 6.77 -3.10 2.57
CA LEU A 31 6.68 -4.44 3.13
C LEU A 31 6.02 -5.38 2.13
N ASP A 32 6.55 -6.60 2.04
CA ASP A 32 5.97 -7.70 1.29
C ASP A 32 4.64 -8.17 1.91
N ALA A 33 3.92 -9.03 1.18
CA ALA A 33 2.61 -9.52 1.62
C ALA A 33 2.70 -10.40 2.88
N ALA A 34 3.75 -11.21 3.00
CA ALA A 34 3.96 -12.13 4.12
C ALA A 34 4.16 -11.37 5.44
N LYS A 35 5.05 -10.37 5.45
CA LYS A 35 5.29 -9.50 6.62
C LYS A 35 4.04 -8.72 7.01
N ARG A 36 3.27 -8.24 6.03
CA ARG A 36 1.99 -7.55 6.33
C ARG A 36 0.99 -8.49 6.99
N ARG A 37 0.91 -9.74 6.54
CA ARG A 37 0.06 -10.78 7.15
C ARG A 37 0.53 -11.09 8.58
N GLU A 38 1.82 -11.32 8.77
CA GLU A 38 2.42 -11.58 10.09
C GLU A 38 2.16 -10.44 11.09
N ILE A 39 2.29 -9.19 10.65
CA ILE A 39 1.96 -8.00 11.45
C ILE A 39 0.49 -8.02 11.86
N ALA A 40 -0.42 -8.27 10.91
CA ALA A 40 -1.85 -8.28 11.19
C ALA A 40 -2.23 -9.40 12.16
N GLU A 41 -1.81 -10.63 11.90
CA GLU A 41 -2.10 -11.80 12.71
C GLU A 41 -1.53 -11.66 14.12
N SER A 42 -0.29 -11.19 14.27
CA SER A 42 0.34 -11.02 15.59
C SER A 42 -0.38 -9.99 16.45
N VAL A 43 -0.92 -8.93 15.84
CA VAL A 43 -1.69 -7.91 16.56
C VAL A 43 -3.10 -8.40 16.88
N ILE A 44 -3.77 -9.08 15.94
CA ILE A 44 -5.14 -9.59 16.15
C ILE A 44 -5.18 -10.70 17.21
N THR A 45 -4.20 -11.59 17.21
CA THR A 45 -4.08 -12.68 18.20
C THR A 45 -3.58 -12.21 19.57
N GLY A 46 -3.16 -10.94 19.70
CA GLY A 46 -2.60 -10.39 20.93
C GLY A 46 -1.18 -10.85 21.25
N ARG A 47 -0.50 -11.60 20.36
CA ARG A 47 0.89 -12.04 20.56
C ARG A 47 1.86 -10.87 20.76
N LYS A 48 1.63 -9.77 20.04
CA LYS A 48 2.40 -8.52 20.15
C LYS A 48 1.47 -7.33 19.97
N SER A 49 1.72 -6.26 20.71
CA SER A 49 1.01 -5.00 20.50
C SER A 49 1.38 -4.35 19.16
N GLY A 50 0.50 -3.49 18.64
CA GLY A 50 0.79 -2.75 17.41
C GLY A 50 2.04 -1.86 17.52
N ALA A 51 2.34 -1.35 18.72
CA ALA A 51 3.53 -0.55 18.98
C ALA A 51 4.82 -1.38 18.93
N GLU A 52 4.79 -2.62 19.44
CA GLU A 52 5.91 -3.56 19.33
C GLU A 52 6.16 -3.96 17.88
N MET A 53 5.11 -4.25 17.11
CA MET A 53 5.25 -4.55 15.68
C MET A 53 5.79 -3.35 14.90
N ALA A 54 5.38 -2.13 15.24
CA ALA A 54 5.92 -0.92 14.61
C ALA A 54 7.44 -0.81 14.80
N ARG A 55 7.92 -1.05 16.02
CA ARG A 55 9.37 -1.06 16.34
C ARG A 55 10.09 -2.18 15.62
N LEU A 56 9.56 -3.40 15.66
CA LEU A 56 10.20 -4.59 15.07
C LEU A 56 10.44 -4.44 13.56
N TYR A 57 9.48 -3.87 12.83
CA TYR A 57 9.59 -3.67 11.37
C TYR A 57 10.14 -2.29 10.98
N ASN A 58 10.52 -1.47 11.95
CA ASN A 58 10.98 -0.10 11.73
C ASN A 58 10.00 0.71 10.85
N ILE A 59 8.73 0.72 11.25
CA ILE A 59 7.64 1.45 10.61
C ILE A 59 6.86 2.26 11.63
N SER A 60 6.07 3.23 11.16
CA SER A 60 5.22 4.03 12.04
C SER A 60 4.00 3.23 12.53
N ALA A 61 3.53 3.51 13.75
CA ALA A 61 2.33 2.90 14.31
C ALA A 61 1.07 3.03 13.42
N PRO A 62 0.82 4.17 12.72
CA PRO A 62 -0.27 4.26 11.75
C PRO A 62 -0.16 3.26 10.59
N THR A 63 1.06 2.86 10.22
CA THR A 63 1.26 1.84 9.18
C THR A 63 0.79 0.48 9.66
N VAL A 64 1.07 0.12 10.92
CA VAL A 64 0.56 -1.11 11.54
C VAL A 64 -0.96 -1.08 11.62
N SER A 65 -1.55 0.01 12.11
CA SER A 65 -3.00 0.17 12.19
C SER A 65 -3.68 -0.02 10.82
N ARG A 66 -3.14 0.60 9.76
CA ARG A 66 -3.64 0.43 8.38
C ARG A 66 -3.51 -1.01 7.87
N ILE A 67 -2.43 -1.71 8.22
CA ILE A 67 -2.24 -3.12 7.85
C ILE A 67 -3.31 -4.00 8.51
N VAL A 68 -3.57 -3.79 9.81
CA VAL A 68 -4.59 -4.54 10.55
C VAL A 68 -5.99 -4.28 10.01
N ALA A 69 -6.33 -3.00 9.75
CA ALA A 69 -7.64 -2.64 9.20
C ALA A 69 -7.87 -3.25 7.81
N GLN A 70 -6.87 -3.20 6.93
CA GLN A 70 -6.96 -3.85 5.62
C GLN A 70 -7.13 -5.36 5.76
N HIS A 71 -6.36 -6.00 6.64
CA HIS A 71 -6.44 -7.45 6.82
C HIS A 71 -7.81 -7.91 7.35
N ARG A 72 -8.42 -7.14 8.25
CA ARG A 72 -9.81 -7.39 8.70
C ARG A 72 -10.83 -7.25 7.57
N SER A 73 -10.62 -6.29 6.67
CA SER A 73 -11.48 -6.08 5.51
C SER A 73 -11.34 -7.20 4.47
N ASP A 74 -10.12 -7.74 4.32
CA ASP A 74 -9.85 -8.85 3.39
C ASP A 74 -10.41 -10.21 3.88
N LEU A 75 -10.75 -10.32 5.17
CA LEU A 75 -11.33 -11.51 5.79
C LEU A 75 -12.88 -11.52 5.79
N ALA A 76 -13.50 -10.36 5.55
CA ALA A 76 -14.95 -10.21 5.43
C ALA A 76 -15.40 -10.44 3.98
#